data_AF-A0A497LLX7-F1
#
_entry.id   AF-A0A497LLX7-F1
#
_cell.length_a   1.000
_cell.length_b   1.000
_cell.length_c   1.000
_cell.angle_alpha   90.00
_cell.angle_beta   90.00
_cell.angle_gamma   90.00
#
_symmetry.space_group_name_H-M   'P 1'
#
loop_
_entity.id
_entity.type
_entity.pdbx_description
1 polymer ?
#
loop_
_entity_poly.entity_id
_entity_poly.type
_entity_poly.pdbx_seq_one_letter_code
_entity_poly.pdbx_strand_id
1 'polypeptide(L)'
;CVNKTTDTLEENVLEIIDGQQRLTTISLLYAAIYKRYSEIDKDDDEFKAEKVNLKNRLMIKSKKNEIKLILSSQNNNFEDYKAILSEIGVYNDPAFRKPPNLGNRRLYKTYKKYILERISSMSDDEIKSFLDKINSAVVVKIEVSNYSDAYTLFESLNNRGLPLSAMDLIKNKLLSEIDKRHKMGKSNIDMDDAFELWKKITENIEDYDLQERFLRQYYNAFRYDGKIKIKNFPRATKSVLIKIYERLIEKDPEFILNELVSKSKIYNRFISPSPEDKLYYVLLDLLHVGAAPSYTLLLYLFSKYEDTNFLKEVIEFLVKYFVRRNITDFPATRDLDRIFMNLIDACESNGDIDVNFIVSYLTKPEMFKDIETFKNKLLGDIYTDNTAMARFILCKIEESHMTKETWKDLWIKDKSNKYVWTIEHIFPEGRNIPKDWVQMIANGDKKRAKELQEKCVHKLGNLTLTAYNPNLSNFTFIEKRDRKDRRGNYIGYKNGLYLNKKVAEKDKWTILDIEERTKELVKEALELFVVEGENVGDIKFNYSNGEGVE
;
A
#
# COMPACT_ATOMS: atom_id res chain seq x y z
N CYS A 1 24.66 9.34 -3.74
CA CYS A 1 24.70 10.64 -3.03
C CYS A 1 24.25 11.72 -4.00
N VAL A 2 23.68 12.81 -3.49
CA VAL A 2 23.30 13.99 -4.29
C VAL A 2 24.32 15.08 -4.06
N ASN A 3 24.86 15.68 -5.13
CA ASN A 3 25.74 16.83 -5.02
C ASN A 3 24.89 18.11 -5.07
N LYS A 4 24.94 18.91 -3.99
CA LYS A 4 24.18 20.16 -3.86
C LYS A 4 25.03 21.40 -4.15
N THR A 5 26.29 21.24 -4.53
CA THR A 5 27.24 22.32 -4.69
C THR A 5 26.98 23.04 -6.02
N THR A 6 26.65 24.32 -5.96
CA THR A 6 26.36 25.16 -7.14
C THR A 6 27.55 26.02 -7.56
N ASP A 7 28.50 26.26 -6.65
CA ASP A 7 29.73 27.01 -6.91
C ASP A 7 30.93 26.07 -6.95
N THR A 8 31.66 26.07 -8.07
CA THR A 8 32.88 25.28 -8.25
C THR A 8 34.03 25.67 -7.31
N LEU A 9 33.94 26.84 -6.67
CA LEU A 9 34.90 27.33 -5.68
C LEU A 9 34.54 26.93 -4.24
N GLU A 10 33.32 26.46 -3.98
CA GLU A 10 32.89 25.97 -2.67
C GLU A 10 33.25 24.50 -2.47
N GLU A 11 33.43 24.09 -1.21
CA GLU A 11 33.69 22.69 -0.88
C GLU A 11 32.49 21.82 -1.27
N ASN A 12 32.76 20.73 -1.99
CA ASN A 12 31.71 19.82 -2.44
C ASN A 12 31.00 19.13 -1.26
N VAL A 13 29.77 19.57 -0.95
CA VAL A 13 28.92 18.94 0.07
C VAL A 13 28.03 17.89 -0.60
N LEU A 14 28.27 16.63 -0.22
CA LEU A 14 27.52 15.49 -0.73
C LEU A 14 26.46 15.05 0.29
N GLU A 15 25.22 14.98 -0.15
CA GLU A 15 24.16 14.40 0.64
C GLU A 15 24.08 12.88 0.45
N ILE A 16 24.23 12.17 1.56
CA ILE A 16 24.22 10.71 1.57
C ILE A 16 22.78 10.22 1.59
N ILE A 17 22.33 9.67 0.47
CA ILE A 17 20.98 9.08 0.35
C ILE A 17 20.93 7.67 0.95
N ASP A 18 21.91 6.84 0.62
CA ASP A 18 22.10 5.51 1.19
C ASP A 18 23.56 5.33 1.63
N GLY A 19 23.80 4.40 2.55
CA GLY A 19 25.10 4.17 3.16
C GLY A 19 25.36 5.03 4.40
N GLN A 20 24.35 5.78 4.88
CA GLN A 20 24.44 6.60 6.10
C GLN A 20 24.91 5.76 7.31
N GLN A 21 24.31 4.59 7.50
CA GLN A 21 24.69 3.69 8.60
C GLN A 21 26.15 3.21 8.46
N ARG A 22 26.57 2.78 7.26
CA ARG A 22 27.93 2.28 7.00
C ARG A 22 28.98 3.36 7.24
N LEU A 23 28.77 4.57 6.71
CA LEU A 23 29.68 5.70 6.90
C LEU A 23 29.73 6.15 8.35
N THR A 24 28.59 6.16 9.06
CA THR A 24 28.55 6.45 10.50
C THR A 24 29.37 5.43 11.29
N THR A 25 29.21 4.13 11.00
CA THR A 25 29.98 3.06 11.67
C THR A 25 31.48 3.20 11.43
N ILE A 26 31.92 3.42 10.18
CA ILE A 26 33.33 3.64 9.85
C ILE A 26 33.88 4.85 10.60
N SER A 27 33.10 5.93 10.66
CA SER A 27 33.51 7.14 11.36
C SER A 27 33.65 6.95 12.87
N LEU A 28 32.73 6.19 13.49
CA LEU A 28 32.84 5.81 14.90
C LEU A 28 34.05 4.90 15.17
N LEU A 29 34.39 4.00 14.25
CA LEU A 29 35.60 3.17 14.35
C LEU A 29 36.86 4.03 14.31
N TYR A 30 36.96 4.99 13.38
CA TYR A 30 38.07 5.94 13.35
C TYR A 30 38.17 6.77 14.64
N ALA A 31 37.05 7.21 15.19
CA ALA A 31 37.02 7.94 16.47
C ALA A 31 37.58 7.09 17.64
N ALA A 32 37.20 5.81 17.71
CA ALA A 32 37.69 4.90 18.76
C ALA A 32 39.18 4.58 18.60
N ILE A 33 39.64 4.33 17.36
CA ILE A 33 41.06 4.08 17.07
C ILE A 33 41.90 5.32 17.37
N TYR A 34 41.43 6.51 17.00
CA TYR A 34 42.09 7.77 17.34
C TYR A 34 42.26 7.93 18.86
N LYS A 35 41.22 7.57 19.64
CA LYS A 35 41.28 7.62 21.10
C LYS A 35 42.34 6.66 21.64
N ARG A 36 42.37 5.41 21.18
CA ARG A 36 43.38 4.42 21.60
C ARG A 36 44.80 4.85 21.21
N TYR A 37 44.99 5.39 20.01
CA TYR A 37 46.29 5.95 19.57
C TYR A 37 46.71 7.17 20.38
N SER A 38 45.76 7.91 20.96
CA SER A 38 46.06 9.04 21.84
C SER A 38 46.52 8.63 23.24
N GLU A 39 46.32 7.37 23.61
CA GLU A 39 46.73 6.79 24.90
C GLU A 39 48.02 5.98 24.79
N ILE A 40 48.49 5.71 23.57
CA ILE A 40 49.79 5.08 23.33
C ILE A 40 50.87 6.14 23.60
N ASP A 41 51.52 6.03 24.75
CA ASP A 41 52.69 6.83 25.10
C ASP A 41 53.96 6.19 24.51
N LYS A 42 54.05 6.19 23.18
CA LYS A 42 55.24 5.78 22.43
C LYS A 42 55.69 6.94 21.57
N ASP A 43 56.98 7.26 21.64
CA ASP A 43 57.64 8.22 20.75
C ASP A 43 57.88 7.58 19.37
N ASP A 44 56.81 7.12 18.74
CA ASP A 44 56.81 6.45 17.45
C ASP A 44 56.18 7.37 16.40
N ASP A 45 56.99 7.79 15.43
CA ASP A 45 56.59 8.70 14.36
C ASP A 45 55.49 8.10 13.47
N GLU A 46 55.42 6.78 13.34
CA GLU A 46 54.35 6.10 12.58
C GLU A 46 52.98 6.28 13.26
N PHE A 47 52.92 6.07 14.59
CA PHE A 47 51.69 6.28 15.35
C PHE A 47 51.24 7.74 15.34
N LYS A 48 52.19 8.68 15.44
CA LYS A 48 51.88 10.12 15.35
C LYS A 48 51.31 10.49 13.98
N ALA A 49 51.91 9.99 12.90
CA ALA A 49 51.44 10.23 11.54
C ALA A 49 50.02 9.67 11.34
N GLU A 50 49.77 8.43 11.78
CA GLU A 50 48.44 7.82 11.67
C GLU A 50 47.39 8.53 12.51
N LYS A 51 47.74 9.01 13.70
CA LYS A 51 46.84 9.83 14.53
C LYS A 51 46.41 11.11 13.81
N VAL A 52 47.33 11.78 13.12
CA VAL A 52 47.01 12.96 12.29
C VAL A 52 46.12 12.58 11.11
N ASN A 53 46.40 11.45 10.44
CA ASN A 53 45.58 10.94 9.34
C ASN A 53 44.14 10.64 9.79
N LEU A 54 43.96 9.98 10.93
CA LEU A 54 42.65 9.71 11.53
C LEU A 54 41.88 11.00 11.84
N LYS A 55 42.56 12.01 12.41
CA LYS A 55 41.95 13.33 12.64
C LYS A 55 41.44 13.96 11.34
N ASN A 56 42.21 13.88 10.26
CA ASN A 56 41.85 14.42 8.94
C ASN A 56 40.73 13.62 8.23
N ARG A 57 40.41 12.41 8.70
CA ARG A 57 39.24 11.63 8.25
C ARG A 57 37.97 12.05 8.98
N LEU A 58 38.08 12.54 10.21
CA LEU A 58 36.96 13.01 11.03
C LEU A 58 36.65 14.50 10.85
N MET A 59 37.67 15.32 10.56
CA MET A 59 37.59 16.78 10.47
C MET A 59 38.01 17.29 9.08
N ILE A 60 37.50 18.45 8.69
CA ILE A 60 37.92 19.15 7.47
C ILE A 60 39.26 19.89 7.75
N LYS A 61 40.30 19.60 6.96
CA LYS A 61 41.66 20.13 7.17
C LYS A 61 41.76 21.65 6.99
N SER A 62 40.99 22.21 6.05
CA SER A 62 40.96 23.63 5.68
C SER A 62 40.23 24.52 6.68
N LYS A 63 39.40 23.96 7.57
CA LYS A 63 38.48 24.73 8.42
C LYS A 63 38.56 24.31 9.88
N LYS A 64 38.65 25.29 10.77
CA LYS A 64 38.76 25.04 12.21
C LYS A 64 37.43 24.51 12.75
N ASN A 65 37.48 23.38 13.47
CA ASN A 65 36.32 22.75 14.13
C ASN A 65 35.18 22.30 13.20
N GLU A 66 35.42 22.08 11.91
CA GLU A 66 34.39 21.56 11.00
C GLU A 66 34.48 20.04 10.85
N ILE A 67 33.37 19.35 11.17
CA ILE A 67 33.27 17.89 11.14
C ILE A 67 32.97 17.43 9.71
N LYS A 68 33.67 16.40 9.24
CA LYS A 68 33.58 15.92 7.86
C LYS A 68 32.29 15.16 7.55
N LEU A 69 31.76 14.41 8.53
CA LEU A 69 30.51 13.67 8.41
C LEU A 69 29.42 14.33 9.26
N ILE A 70 28.43 14.91 8.59
CA ILE A 70 27.24 15.48 9.25
C ILE A 70 26.16 14.41 9.29
N LEU A 71 25.77 13.98 10.49
CA LEU A 71 24.68 13.03 10.68
C LEU A 71 23.33 13.76 10.65
N SER A 72 22.25 13.01 10.42
CA SER A 72 20.89 13.52 10.63
C SER A 72 20.77 14.11 12.04
N SER A 73 20.08 15.24 12.19
CA SER A 73 19.77 15.83 13.49
C SER A 73 18.67 15.06 14.23
N GLN A 74 17.96 14.16 13.56
CA GLN A 74 16.90 13.33 14.16
C GLN A 74 17.42 12.61 15.42
N ASN A 75 16.63 12.60 16.48
CA ASN A 75 16.97 11.97 17.76
C ASN A 75 18.30 12.47 18.37
N ASN A 76 18.72 13.71 18.08
CA ASN A 76 20.01 14.27 18.50
C ASN A 76 21.24 13.51 17.98
N ASN A 77 21.14 12.73 16.90
CA ASN A 77 22.26 11.91 16.42
C ASN A 77 23.52 12.74 16.11
N PHE A 78 23.38 13.92 15.49
CA PHE A 78 24.54 14.78 15.21
C PHE A 78 25.16 15.40 16.48
N GLU A 79 24.33 15.80 17.45
CA GLU A 79 24.81 16.30 18.75
C GLU A 79 25.54 15.21 19.55
N ASP A 80 25.03 13.97 19.50
CA ASP A 80 25.68 12.81 20.10
C ASP A 80 27.03 12.52 19.47
N TYR A 81 27.11 12.62 18.14
CA TYR A 81 28.36 12.45 17.42
C TYR A 81 29.37 13.55 17.73
N LYS A 82 28.93 14.82 17.82
CA LYS A 82 29.76 15.93 18.32
C LYS A 82 30.28 15.67 19.72
N ALA A 83 29.43 15.16 20.62
CA ALA A 83 29.83 14.83 21.99
C ALA A 83 30.92 13.75 22.02
N ILE A 84 30.80 12.71 21.19
CA ILE A 84 31.83 11.67 21.04
C ILE A 84 33.16 12.27 20.57
N LEU A 85 33.14 13.08 19.51
CA LEU A 85 34.35 13.72 18.96
C LEU A 85 34.99 14.72 19.94
N SER A 86 34.17 15.39 20.75
CA SER A 86 34.65 16.30 21.79
C SER A 86 35.34 15.55 22.93
N GLU A 87 34.78 14.43 23.38
CA GLU A 87 35.37 13.61 24.45
C GLU A 87 36.75 13.03 24.10
N ILE A 88 37.00 12.76 22.82
CA ILE A 88 38.29 12.26 22.35
C ILE A 88 39.26 13.40 21.97
N GLY A 89 38.86 14.67 22.13
CA GLY A 89 39.69 15.84 21.86
C GLY A 89 39.86 16.19 20.37
N VAL A 90 39.04 15.62 19.49
CA VAL A 90 39.05 15.92 18.05
C VAL A 90 38.27 17.20 17.73
N TYR A 91 37.11 17.37 18.37
CA TYR A 91 36.22 18.53 18.19
C TYR A 91 36.27 19.44 19.43
N ASN A 92 36.80 20.65 19.27
CA ASN A 92 37.08 21.56 20.38
C ASN A 92 36.41 22.93 20.15
N ASP A 93 35.09 22.93 20.05
CA ASP A 93 34.30 24.15 20.00
C ASP A 93 33.98 24.64 21.42
N PRO A 94 34.46 25.82 21.85
CA PRO A 94 34.19 26.35 23.20
C PRO A 94 32.70 26.57 23.50
N ALA A 95 31.88 26.80 22.47
CA ALA A 95 30.45 27.00 22.60
C ALA A 95 29.67 25.69 22.74
N PHE A 96 30.27 24.55 22.39
CA PHE A 96 29.59 23.26 22.44
C PHE A 96 29.28 22.82 23.88
N ARG A 97 28.08 22.26 24.07
CA ARG A 97 27.62 21.68 25.33
C ARG A 97 27.10 20.28 25.06
N LYS A 98 27.48 19.33 25.91
CA LYS A 98 27.02 17.94 25.76
C LYS A 98 25.50 17.89 25.89
N PRO A 99 24.80 17.21 24.99
CA PRO A 99 23.35 17.13 25.02
C PRO A 99 22.88 16.32 26.25
N PRO A 100 21.72 16.67 26.85
CA PRO A 100 21.17 15.94 27.99
C PRO A 100 20.85 14.50 27.60
N ASN A 101 20.86 13.57 28.58
CA ASN A 101 20.55 12.15 28.38
C ASN A 101 21.43 11.41 27.35
N LEU A 102 22.59 11.94 26.98
CA LEU A 102 23.55 11.33 26.04
C LEU A 102 23.83 9.85 26.35
N GLY A 103 24.07 9.53 27.62
CA GLY A 103 24.35 8.16 28.08
C GLY A 103 23.23 7.15 27.80
N ASN A 104 21.99 7.61 27.58
CA ASN A 104 20.82 6.77 27.32
C ASN A 104 20.59 6.51 25.83
N ARG A 105 21.14 7.34 24.94
CA ARG A 105 20.90 7.27 23.49
C ARG A 105 21.75 6.21 22.79
N ARG A 106 21.17 5.63 21.73
CA ARG A 106 21.69 4.43 21.06
C ARG A 106 23.08 4.68 20.46
N LEU A 107 23.28 5.79 19.75
CA LEU A 107 24.57 6.09 19.09
C LEU A 107 25.73 6.12 20.10
N TYR A 108 25.55 6.85 21.19
CA TYR A 108 26.57 6.96 22.24
C TYR A 108 26.81 5.63 22.97
N LYS A 109 25.75 4.88 23.31
CA LYS A 109 25.88 3.53 23.89
C LYS A 109 26.64 2.59 22.97
N THR A 110 26.32 2.59 21.68
CA THR A 110 27.03 1.79 20.66
C THR A 110 28.51 2.15 20.62
N TYR A 111 28.84 3.44 20.56
CA TYR A 111 30.23 3.88 20.57
C TYR A 111 30.97 3.45 21.84
N LYS A 112 30.45 3.78 23.03
CA LYS A 112 31.14 3.51 24.30
C LYS A 112 31.23 2.01 24.62
N LYS A 113 30.09 1.31 24.62
CA LYS A 113 30.00 -0.07 25.14
C LYS A 113 30.40 -1.15 24.14
N TYR A 114 30.32 -0.87 22.84
CA TYR A 114 30.57 -1.90 21.83
C TYR A 114 31.82 -1.60 21.02
N ILE A 115 31.98 -0.37 20.55
CA ILE A 115 33.12 -0.03 19.69
C ILE A 115 34.36 0.24 20.54
N LEU A 116 34.30 1.22 21.44
CA LEU A 116 35.45 1.67 22.21
C LEU A 116 36.00 0.58 23.12
N GLU A 117 35.16 -0.13 23.88
CA GLU A 117 35.61 -1.24 24.75
C GLU A 117 36.41 -2.30 23.97
N ARG A 118 35.93 -2.71 22.79
CA ARG A 118 36.63 -3.68 21.95
C ARG A 118 37.95 -3.15 21.42
N ILE A 119 37.97 -1.91 20.93
CA ILE A 119 39.19 -1.27 20.41
C ILE A 119 40.22 -1.07 21.54
N SER A 120 39.77 -0.68 22.74
CA SER A 120 40.64 -0.51 23.91
C SER A 120 41.25 -1.83 24.38
N SER A 121 40.54 -2.96 24.22
CA SER A 121 41.06 -4.29 24.58
C SER A 121 42.08 -4.88 23.59
N MET A 122 42.27 -4.28 22.41
CA MET A 122 43.23 -4.75 21.42
C MET A 122 44.66 -4.32 21.79
N SER A 123 45.62 -5.20 21.48
CA SER A 123 47.05 -4.87 21.47
C SER A 123 47.39 -3.87 20.37
N ASP A 124 48.56 -3.25 20.47
CA ASP A 124 49.01 -2.24 19.50
C ASP A 124 49.15 -2.81 18.07
N ASP A 125 49.57 -4.07 17.93
CA ASP A 125 49.68 -4.75 16.63
C ASP A 125 48.30 -5.12 16.06
N GLU A 126 47.37 -5.55 16.92
CA GLU A 126 46.00 -5.87 16.52
C GLU A 126 45.25 -4.65 16.00
N ILE A 127 45.38 -3.51 16.70
CA ILE A 127 44.71 -2.27 16.28
C ILE A 127 45.30 -1.73 14.97
N LYS A 128 46.62 -1.87 14.75
CA LYS A 128 47.27 -1.53 13.48
C LYS A 128 46.72 -2.39 12.35
N SER A 129 46.73 -3.71 12.51
CA SER A 129 46.17 -4.65 11.53
C SER A 129 44.68 -4.39 11.26
N PHE A 130 43.92 -4.02 12.29
CA PHE A 130 42.50 -3.70 12.14
C PHE A 130 42.28 -2.39 11.37
N LEU A 131 43.07 -1.35 11.65
CA LEU A 131 43.04 -0.11 10.89
C LEU A 131 43.38 -0.34 9.42
N ASP A 132 44.37 -1.18 9.12
CA ASP A 132 44.72 -1.55 7.74
C ASP A 132 43.55 -2.24 7.01
N LYS A 133 42.82 -3.12 7.71
CA LYS A 133 41.60 -3.76 7.17
C LYS A 133 40.47 -2.77 6.93
N ILE A 134 40.30 -1.77 7.80
CA ILE A 134 39.32 -0.71 7.55
C ILE A 134 39.75 0.13 6.33
N ASN A 135 41.04 0.42 6.20
CA ASN A 135 41.58 1.24 5.11
C ASN A 135 41.56 0.53 3.75
N SER A 136 41.54 -0.81 3.74
CA SER A 136 41.39 -1.59 2.51
C SER A 136 39.92 -1.72 2.05
N ALA A 137 38.95 -1.24 2.83
CA ALA A 137 37.55 -1.25 2.44
C ALA A 137 37.31 -0.31 1.24
N VAL A 138 36.66 -0.85 0.20
CA VAL A 138 36.34 -0.11 -1.03
C VAL A 138 34.95 0.51 -0.93
N VAL A 139 34.88 1.83 -1.12
CA VAL A 139 33.60 2.57 -1.19
C VAL A 139 33.27 2.87 -2.65
N VAL A 140 32.16 2.33 -3.14
CA VAL A 140 31.62 2.68 -4.45
C VAL A 140 30.77 3.93 -4.32
N LYS A 141 31.25 5.06 -4.85
CA LYS A 141 30.53 6.34 -4.87
C LYS A 141 29.75 6.46 -6.18
N ILE A 142 28.43 6.53 -6.07
CA ILE A 142 27.53 6.94 -7.16
C ILE A 142 26.99 8.33 -6.82
N GLU A 143 27.22 9.29 -7.73
CA GLU A 143 26.77 10.68 -7.62
C GLU A 143 25.64 10.93 -8.62
N VAL A 144 24.58 11.58 -8.16
CA VAL A 144 23.43 11.95 -8.98
C VAL A 144 23.11 13.43 -8.80
N SER A 145 22.43 13.99 -9.80
CA SER A 145 22.11 15.42 -9.83
C SER A 145 20.93 15.81 -8.94
N ASN A 146 20.01 14.89 -8.63
CA ASN A 146 18.81 15.15 -7.82
C ASN A 146 18.28 13.87 -7.13
N TYR A 147 17.32 14.01 -6.22
CA TYR A 147 16.79 12.86 -5.46
C TYR A 147 15.96 11.90 -6.32
N SER A 148 15.33 12.38 -7.39
CA SER A 148 14.57 11.52 -8.32
C SER A 148 15.48 10.56 -9.08
N ASP A 149 16.66 11.02 -9.49
CA ASP A 149 17.66 10.18 -10.15
C ASP A 149 18.26 9.19 -9.15
N ALA A 150 18.50 9.62 -7.90
CA ALA A 150 18.87 8.70 -6.82
C ALA A 150 17.82 7.60 -6.65
N TYR A 151 16.53 7.95 -6.51
CA TYR A 151 15.46 6.98 -6.34
C TYR A 151 15.40 5.97 -7.50
N THR A 152 15.46 6.45 -8.74
CA THR A 152 15.43 5.58 -9.93
C THR A 152 16.61 4.62 -9.96
N LEU A 153 17.81 5.10 -9.63
CA LEU A 153 18.99 4.25 -9.51
C LEU A 153 18.86 3.23 -8.38
N PHE A 154 18.34 3.61 -7.22
CA PHE A 154 18.11 2.68 -6.12
C PHE A 154 17.12 1.59 -6.48
N GLU A 155 15.96 1.92 -7.07
CA GLU A 155 15.01 0.94 -7.56
C GLU A 155 15.65 -0.06 -8.54
N SER A 156 16.52 0.43 -9.43
CA SER A 156 17.21 -0.45 -10.40
C SER A 156 18.32 -1.32 -9.77
N LEU A 157 19.00 -0.84 -8.73
CA LEU A 157 20.14 -1.51 -8.10
C LEU A 157 19.71 -2.44 -6.96
N ASN A 158 18.59 -2.14 -6.30
CA ASN A 158 18.20 -2.74 -5.04
C ASN A 158 17.26 -3.93 -5.26
N ASN A 159 17.77 -4.99 -5.90
CA ASN A 159 17.00 -6.22 -6.15
C ASN A 159 17.05 -7.22 -4.95
N ARG A 160 17.67 -6.84 -3.82
CA ARG A 160 17.92 -7.72 -2.64
C ARG A 160 17.86 -7.03 -1.26
N GLY A 161 17.37 -5.79 -1.14
CA GLY A 161 17.34 -5.01 0.11
C GLY A 161 16.01 -4.31 0.39
N LEU A 162 15.89 -3.61 1.53
CA LEU A 162 14.74 -2.74 1.82
C LEU A 162 14.71 -1.59 0.80
N PRO A 163 13.61 -1.37 0.07
CA PRO A 163 13.51 -0.28 -0.90
C PRO A 163 13.56 1.06 -0.19
N LEU A 164 14.20 2.05 -0.82
CA LEU A 164 14.17 3.42 -0.35
C LEU A 164 12.78 3.98 -0.70
N SER A 165 11.91 4.19 0.28
CA SER A 165 10.55 4.67 0.00
C SER A 165 10.55 6.10 -0.55
N ALA A 166 9.70 6.38 -1.54
CA ALA A 166 9.45 7.75 -2.00
C ALA A 166 9.01 8.65 -0.83
N MET A 167 8.30 8.09 0.16
CA MET A 167 7.93 8.79 1.37
C MET A 167 9.13 9.22 2.20
N ASP A 168 10.15 8.38 2.35
CA ASP A 168 11.34 8.73 3.13
C ASP A 168 12.15 9.84 2.47
N LEU A 169 12.25 9.83 1.15
CA LEU A 169 12.89 10.90 0.40
C LEU A 169 12.14 12.23 0.54
N ILE A 170 10.82 12.20 0.39
CA ILE A 170 9.95 13.39 0.54
C ILE A 170 10.01 13.91 1.98
N LYS A 171 9.97 13.02 2.99
CA LYS A 171 10.16 13.34 4.42
C LYS A 171 11.47 14.07 4.65
N ASN A 172 12.59 13.49 4.22
CA ASN A 172 13.91 14.05 4.49
C ASN A 172 14.08 15.43 3.83
N LYS A 173 13.63 15.59 2.58
CA LYS A 173 13.63 16.88 1.88
C LYS A 173 12.75 17.90 2.60
N LEU A 174 11.57 17.50 3.04
CA LEU A 174 10.63 18.36 3.77
C LEU A 174 11.22 18.85 5.10
N LEU A 175 11.71 17.94 5.94
CA LEU A 175 12.31 18.28 7.24
C LEU A 175 13.55 19.16 7.07
N SER A 176 14.38 18.88 6.06
CA SER A 176 15.56 19.70 5.76
C SER A 176 15.19 21.12 5.33
N GLU A 177 14.14 21.30 4.53
CA GLU A 177 13.70 22.63 4.09
C GLU A 177 13.04 23.41 5.23
N ILE A 178 12.26 22.75 6.10
CA ILE A 178 11.68 23.37 7.30
C ILE A 178 12.77 23.86 8.24
N ASP A 179 13.75 23.01 8.58
CA ASP A 179 14.87 23.38 9.46
C ASP A 179 15.67 24.55 8.90
N LYS A 180 15.93 24.55 7.59
CA LYS A 180 16.57 25.68 6.91
C LYS A 180 15.77 26.97 7.06
N ARG A 181 14.45 26.94 6.86
CA ARG A 181 13.58 28.13 7.01
C ARG A 181 13.45 28.58 8.46
N HIS A 182 13.37 27.65 9.40
CA HIS A 182 13.30 27.93 10.84
C HIS A 182 14.57 28.66 11.30
N LYS A 183 15.76 28.16 10.93
CA LYS A 183 17.04 28.83 11.20
C LYS A 183 17.15 30.24 10.60
N MET A 184 16.42 30.51 9.53
CA MET A 184 16.32 31.83 8.90
C MET A 184 15.23 32.73 9.50
N GLY A 185 14.48 32.28 10.52
CA GLY A 185 13.34 32.99 11.10
C GLY A 185 12.13 33.09 10.15
N LYS A 186 12.03 32.18 9.17
CA LYS A 186 10.97 32.15 8.14
C LYS A 186 9.95 31.02 8.32
N SER A 187 10.13 30.18 9.34
CA SER A 187 9.21 29.10 9.70
C SER A 187 8.85 29.24 11.17
N ASN A 188 7.58 29.01 11.48
CA ASN A 188 7.08 29.04 12.86
C ASN A 188 7.16 27.67 13.54
N ILE A 189 7.38 26.60 12.77
CA ILE A 189 7.59 25.25 13.28
C ILE A 189 9.07 24.89 13.18
N ASP A 190 9.55 24.16 14.18
CA ASP A 190 10.88 23.57 14.17
C ASP A 190 10.87 22.16 13.55
N MET A 191 12.04 21.52 13.54
CA MET A 191 12.19 20.18 12.98
C MET A 191 11.43 19.11 13.77
N ASP A 192 11.33 19.25 15.09
CA ASP A 192 10.71 18.25 15.96
C ASP A 192 9.18 18.30 15.79
N ASP A 193 8.60 19.50 15.72
CA ASP A 193 7.19 19.71 15.38
C ASP A 193 6.85 19.13 14.00
N ALA A 194 7.70 19.40 13.01
CA ALA A 194 7.51 18.88 11.65
C ALA A 194 7.61 17.35 11.60
N PHE A 195 8.50 16.76 12.41
CA PHE A 195 8.64 15.32 12.51
C PHE A 195 7.39 14.66 13.12
N GLU A 196 6.84 15.23 14.20
CA GLU A 196 5.59 14.74 14.81
C GLU A 196 4.38 14.88 13.88
N LEU A 197 4.32 15.94 13.08
CA LEU A 197 3.31 16.07 12.02
C LEU A 197 3.48 14.98 10.94
N TRP A 198 4.71 14.75 10.48
CA TRP A 198 4.97 13.69 9.51
C TRP A 198 4.60 12.30 10.04
N LYS A 199 4.89 12.05 11.32
CA LYS A 199 4.56 10.80 11.99
C LYS A 199 3.06 10.49 11.92
N LYS A 200 2.19 11.51 12.06
CA LYS A 200 0.74 11.35 11.90
C LYS A 200 0.36 10.84 10.52
N ILE A 201 1.06 11.25 9.45
CA ILE A 201 0.82 10.74 8.09
C ILE A 201 1.10 9.23 8.03
N THR A 202 2.22 8.80 8.61
CA THR A 202 2.61 7.38 8.64
C THR A 202 1.76 6.53 9.58
N GLU A 203 1.22 7.11 10.65
CA GLU A 203 0.24 6.45 11.54
C GLU A 203 -1.12 6.29 10.85
N ASN A 204 -1.53 7.27 10.02
CA ASN A 204 -2.76 7.16 9.23
C ASN A 204 -2.63 6.19 8.05
N ILE A 205 -1.43 5.97 7.53
CA ILE A 205 -1.19 5.12 6.35
C ILE A 205 0.09 4.31 6.60
N GLU A 206 -0.06 3.14 7.23
CA GLU A 206 1.09 2.34 7.65
C GLU A 206 1.83 1.67 6.49
N ASP A 207 1.10 1.20 5.48
CA ASP A 207 1.65 0.45 4.34
C ASP A 207 2.36 1.38 3.33
N TYR A 208 3.61 1.04 2.98
CA TYR A 208 4.44 1.85 2.09
C TYR A 208 3.87 2.01 0.68
N ASP A 209 3.25 0.96 0.11
CA ASP A 209 2.64 1.03 -1.22
C ASP A 209 1.39 1.93 -1.21
N LEU A 210 0.63 1.90 -0.11
CA LEU A 210 -0.49 2.82 0.12
C LEU A 210 -0.03 4.26 0.31
N GLN A 211 1.09 4.50 1.00
CA GLN A 211 1.63 5.85 1.17
C GLN A 211 2.02 6.47 -0.19
N GLU A 212 2.73 5.72 -1.04
CA GLU A 212 3.10 6.19 -2.39
C GLU A 212 1.85 6.48 -3.23
N ARG A 213 0.84 5.59 -3.18
CA ARG A 213 -0.44 5.78 -3.87
C ARG A 213 -1.14 7.05 -3.38
N PHE A 214 -1.22 7.25 -2.06
CA PHE A 214 -1.80 8.43 -1.45
C PHE A 214 -1.14 9.71 -1.97
N LEU A 215 0.19 9.78 -2.00
CA LEU A 215 0.89 10.96 -2.51
C LEU A 215 0.55 11.27 -3.97
N ARG A 216 0.45 10.24 -4.83
CA ARG A 216 0.04 10.42 -6.24
C ARG A 216 -1.41 10.90 -6.32
N GLN A 217 -2.32 10.29 -5.58
CA GLN A 217 -3.74 10.61 -5.63
C GLN A 217 -4.04 11.98 -5.02
N TYR A 218 -3.36 12.37 -3.93
CA TYR A 218 -3.40 13.73 -3.41
C TYR A 218 -3.03 14.75 -4.49
N TYR A 219 -1.87 14.58 -5.13
CA TYR A 219 -1.45 15.52 -6.15
C TYR A 219 -2.44 15.58 -7.32
N ASN A 220 -2.87 14.42 -7.82
CA ASN A 220 -3.81 14.31 -8.92
C ASN A 220 -5.20 14.89 -8.58
N ALA A 221 -5.61 14.81 -7.32
CA ALA A 221 -6.88 15.35 -6.85
C ALA A 221 -6.85 16.88 -6.74
N PHE A 222 -5.72 17.49 -6.36
CA PHE A 222 -5.65 18.93 -6.06
C PHE A 222 -4.78 19.74 -7.03
N ARG A 223 -4.30 19.16 -8.14
CA ARG A 223 -3.45 19.85 -9.14
C ARG A 223 -4.08 21.08 -9.81
N TYR A 224 -5.39 21.29 -9.66
CA TYR A 224 -6.08 22.49 -10.13
C TYR A 224 -5.80 23.71 -9.24
N ASP A 225 -5.53 23.51 -7.95
CA ASP A 225 -5.25 24.56 -6.98
C ASP A 225 -3.92 25.24 -7.32
N GLY A 226 -3.92 26.58 -7.42
CA GLY A 226 -2.71 27.37 -7.68
C GLY A 226 -1.58 27.16 -6.68
N LYS A 227 -1.87 26.71 -5.45
CA LYS A 227 -0.85 26.35 -4.45
C LYS A 227 -0.20 24.99 -4.75
N ILE A 228 -0.95 24.02 -5.27
CA ILE A 228 -0.48 22.66 -5.56
C ILE A 228 -0.01 22.48 -7.01
N LYS A 229 -0.52 23.28 -7.94
CA LYS A 229 -0.20 23.19 -9.36
C LYS A 229 1.29 23.39 -9.60
N ILE A 230 1.91 22.41 -10.28
CA ILE A 230 3.32 22.48 -10.71
C ILE A 230 3.38 22.47 -12.24
N LYS A 231 4.06 23.46 -12.81
CA LYS A 231 4.25 23.59 -14.27
C LYS A 231 4.96 22.36 -14.85
N ASN A 232 4.47 21.88 -16.00
CA ASN A 232 4.94 20.70 -16.74
C ASN A 232 4.68 19.34 -16.07
N PHE A 233 3.89 19.29 -15.00
CA PHE A 233 3.49 18.04 -14.35
C PHE A 233 1.96 17.94 -14.28
N PRO A 234 1.28 17.55 -15.37
CA PRO A 234 -0.18 17.45 -15.37
C PRO A 234 -0.72 16.25 -14.57
N ARG A 235 0.15 15.30 -14.20
CA ARG A 235 -0.20 14.09 -13.44
C ARG A 235 1.01 13.60 -12.66
N ALA A 236 0.79 13.17 -11.42
CA ALA A 236 1.74 12.40 -10.64
C ALA A 236 1.68 10.92 -11.04
N THR A 237 2.80 10.44 -11.57
CA THR A 237 3.12 9.02 -11.74
C THR A 237 4.27 8.64 -10.80
N LYS A 238 4.57 7.35 -10.64
CA LYS A 238 5.71 6.90 -9.82
C LYS A 238 7.02 7.62 -10.18
N SER A 239 7.30 7.75 -11.48
CA SER A 239 8.57 8.28 -12.00
C SER A 239 8.77 9.78 -11.79
N VAL A 240 7.70 10.56 -11.59
CA VAL A 240 7.80 12.02 -11.42
C VAL A 240 7.38 12.49 -10.03
N LEU A 241 6.93 11.57 -9.17
CA LEU A 241 6.38 11.88 -7.85
C LEU A 241 7.34 12.70 -7.01
N ILE A 242 8.60 12.28 -6.92
CA ILE A 242 9.62 12.96 -6.12
C ILE A 242 9.86 14.37 -6.65
N LYS A 243 9.99 14.55 -7.98
CA LYS A 243 10.19 15.87 -8.62
C LYS A 243 9.03 16.84 -8.34
N ILE A 244 7.81 16.32 -8.28
CA ILE A 244 6.62 17.10 -7.94
C ILE A 244 6.72 17.59 -6.48
N TYR A 245 6.99 16.68 -5.54
CA TYR A 245 7.04 17.02 -4.13
C TYR A 245 8.26 17.87 -3.76
N GLU A 246 9.41 17.69 -4.42
CA GLU A 246 10.56 18.62 -4.29
C GLU A 246 10.13 20.06 -4.56
N ARG A 247 9.38 20.30 -5.65
CA ARG A 247 8.91 21.64 -6.02
C ARG A 247 7.81 22.16 -5.09
N LEU A 248 6.93 21.29 -4.59
CA LEU A 248 5.91 21.66 -3.60
C LEU A 248 6.57 22.09 -2.28
N ILE A 249 7.55 21.32 -1.82
CA ILE A 249 8.33 21.60 -0.60
C ILE A 249 9.11 22.91 -0.74
N GLU A 250 9.77 23.14 -1.89
CA GLU A 250 10.51 24.38 -2.15
C GLU A 250 9.59 25.61 -2.23
N LYS A 251 8.34 25.43 -2.64
CA LYS A 251 7.35 26.51 -2.65
C LYS A 251 6.90 26.83 -1.23
N ASP A 252 6.33 25.86 -0.53
CA ASP A 252 5.78 26.04 0.81
C ASP A 252 5.74 24.71 1.59
N PRO A 253 6.78 24.42 2.41
CA PRO A 253 6.90 23.15 3.10
C PRO A 253 5.88 23.00 4.23
N GLU A 254 5.53 24.09 4.92
CA GLU A 254 4.55 24.07 6.01
C GLU A 254 3.14 23.81 5.47
N PHE A 255 2.79 24.46 4.36
CA PHE A 255 1.50 24.22 3.70
C PHE A 255 1.36 22.77 3.26
N ILE A 256 2.35 22.23 2.53
CA ILE A 256 2.26 20.85 2.03
C ILE A 256 2.25 19.82 3.17
N LEU A 257 3.02 20.04 4.25
CA LEU A 257 3.00 19.16 5.42
C LEU A 257 1.60 19.11 6.05
N ASN A 258 1.00 20.28 6.32
CA ASN A 258 -0.32 20.37 6.93
C ASN A 258 -1.41 19.77 6.03
N GLU A 259 -1.33 20.01 4.73
CA GLU A 259 -2.25 19.41 3.77
C GLU A 259 -2.13 17.88 3.76
N LEU A 260 -0.92 17.32 3.71
CA LEU A 260 -0.73 15.86 3.75
C LEU A 260 -1.23 15.25 5.07
N VAL A 261 -1.04 15.92 6.20
CA VAL A 261 -1.59 15.48 7.50
C VAL A 261 -3.11 15.44 7.46
N SER A 262 -3.76 16.51 6.97
CA SER A 262 -5.21 16.59 6.87
C SER A 262 -5.77 15.52 5.92
N LYS A 263 -5.19 15.42 4.71
CA LYS A 263 -5.65 14.50 3.66
C LYS A 263 -5.36 13.04 3.98
N SER A 264 -4.30 12.73 4.73
CA SER A 264 -4.03 11.34 5.17
C SER A 264 -5.09 10.82 6.14
N LYS A 265 -5.67 11.68 6.99
CA LYS A 265 -6.80 11.30 7.86
C LYS A 265 -8.05 10.94 7.06
N ILE A 266 -8.37 11.74 6.04
CA ILE A 266 -9.48 11.44 5.13
C ILE A 266 -9.21 10.12 4.40
N TYR A 267 -8.00 9.97 3.86
CA TYR A 267 -7.61 8.78 3.11
C TYR A 267 -7.65 7.50 3.95
N ASN A 268 -7.30 7.58 5.24
CA ASN A 268 -7.40 6.46 6.20
C ASN A 268 -8.81 5.87 6.25
N ARG A 269 -9.87 6.70 6.16
CA ARG A 269 -11.27 6.24 6.13
C ARG A 269 -11.55 5.26 4.98
N PHE A 270 -10.84 5.39 3.86
CA PHE A 270 -11.04 4.54 2.67
C PHE A 270 -10.26 3.22 2.72
N ILE A 271 -9.09 3.23 3.36
CA ILE A 271 -8.19 2.07 3.42
C ILE A 271 -8.38 1.24 4.70
N SER A 272 -8.89 1.87 5.76
CA SER A 272 -9.18 1.24 7.05
C SER A 272 -10.47 1.82 7.64
N PRO A 273 -11.65 1.55 7.04
CA PRO A 273 -12.92 2.05 7.56
C PRO A 273 -13.13 1.66 9.02
N SER A 274 -13.54 2.61 9.86
CA SER A 274 -13.79 2.38 11.29
C SER A 274 -15.30 2.23 11.57
N PRO A 275 -15.72 1.31 12.46
CA PRO A 275 -17.14 1.11 12.80
C PRO A 275 -17.86 2.36 13.32
N GLU A 276 -17.11 3.33 13.85
CA GLU A 276 -17.62 4.60 14.33
C GLU A 276 -17.97 5.58 13.19
N ASP A 277 -17.50 5.33 11.97
CA ASP A 277 -17.82 6.14 10.79
C ASP A 277 -19.26 5.88 10.32
N LYS A 278 -20.04 6.94 10.12
CA LYS A 278 -21.42 6.84 9.57
C LYS A 278 -21.45 6.19 8.18
N LEU A 279 -20.34 6.23 7.45
CA LEU A 279 -20.18 5.64 6.12
C LEU A 279 -19.54 4.24 6.16
N TYR A 280 -19.37 3.64 7.35
CA TYR A 280 -18.60 2.41 7.55
C TYR A 280 -18.93 1.29 6.55
N TYR A 281 -20.21 0.91 6.43
CA TYR A 281 -20.62 -0.21 5.57
C TYR A 281 -20.38 0.07 4.08
N VAL A 282 -20.67 1.28 3.59
CA VAL A 282 -20.44 1.63 2.18
C VAL A 282 -18.94 1.76 1.86
N LEU A 283 -18.13 2.20 2.83
CA LEU A 283 -16.67 2.24 2.72
C LEU A 283 -16.05 0.84 2.73
N LEU A 284 -16.60 -0.11 3.50
CA LEU A 284 -16.21 -1.51 3.43
C LEU A 284 -16.50 -2.09 2.04
N ASP A 285 -17.67 -1.78 1.47
CA ASP A 285 -18.03 -2.24 0.13
C ASP A 285 -17.09 -1.70 -0.94
N LEU A 286 -16.74 -0.41 -0.83
CA LEU A 286 -15.76 0.26 -1.68
C LEU A 286 -14.37 -0.40 -1.58
N LEU A 287 -13.96 -0.80 -0.38
CA LEU A 287 -12.70 -1.51 -0.15
C LEU A 287 -12.74 -2.92 -0.77
N HIS A 288 -13.81 -3.68 -0.50
CA HIS A 288 -13.97 -5.06 -0.96
C HIS A 288 -14.14 -5.18 -2.48
N VAL A 289 -14.78 -4.19 -3.12
CA VAL A 289 -14.89 -4.14 -4.59
C VAL A 289 -13.58 -3.72 -5.26
N GLY A 290 -12.57 -3.26 -4.50
CA GLY A 290 -11.28 -2.86 -5.04
C GLY A 290 -11.31 -1.50 -5.76
N ALA A 291 -12.14 -0.56 -5.30
CA ALA A 291 -12.33 0.75 -5.93
C ALA A 291 -11.22 1.78 -5.64
N ALA A 292 -10.00 1.33 -5.28
CA ALA A 292 -8.87 2.20 -4.97
C ALA A 292 -8.57 3.30 -6.02
N PRO A 293 -8.78 3.12 -7.34
CA PRO A 293 -8.63 4.19 -8.32
C PRO A 293 -9.55 5.41 -8.06
N SER A 294 -10.75 5.19 -7.48
CA SER A 294 -11.68 6.26 -7.13
C SER A 294 -11.27 7.10 -5.93
N TYR A 295 -10.27 6.67 -5.15
CA TYR A 295 -9.85 7.41 -3.95
C TYR A 295 -9.33 8.81 -4.28
N THR A 296 -8.85 9.05 -5.51
CA THR A 296 -8.54 10.40 -6.00
C THR A 296 -9.78 11.31 -5.97
N LEU A 297 -10.91 10.83 -6.50
CA LEU A 297 -12.18 11.56 -6.50
C LEU A 297 -12.72 11.69 -5.07
N LEU A 298 -12.72 10.60 -4.31
CA LEU A 298 -13.24 10.62 -2.93
C LEU A 298 -12.42 11.52 -2.02
N LEU A 299 -11.10 11.56 -2.16
CA LEU A 299 -10.27 12.49 -1.42
C LEU A 299 -10.63 13.94 -1.73
N TYR A 300 -10.91 14.25 -2.99
CA TYR A 300 -11.41 15.56 -3.40
C TYR A 300 -12.79 15.86 -2.79
N LEU A 301 -13.77 14.96 -2.93
CA LEU A 301 -15.14 15.17 -2.44
C LEU A 301 -15.20 15.28 -0.92
N PHE A 302 -14.54 14.39 -0.18
CA PHE A 302 -14.48 14.43 1.29
C PHE A 302 -13.74 15.67 1.82
N SER A 303 -12.96 16.34 0.98
CA SER A 303 -12.28 17.59 1.36
C SER A 303 -13.12 18.83 1.09
N LYS A 304 -14.18 18.73 0.29
CA LYS A 304 -15.05 19.86 -0.08
C LYS A 304 -16.47 19.76 0.51
N TYR A 305 -16.97 18.55 0.72
CA TYR A 305 -18.36 18.30 1.12
C TYR A 305 -18.41 17.57 2.46
N GLU A 306 -19.22 18.08 3.37
CA GLU A 306 -19.51 17.45 4.67
C GLU A 306 -20.82 16.63 4.66
N ASP A 307 -21.63 16.77 3.61
CA ASP A 307 -22.90 16.06 3.49
C ASP A 307 -22.67 14.55 3.36
N THR A 308 -22.97 13.85 4.45
CA THR A 308 -22.80 12.39 4.55
C THR A 308 -23.75 11.65 3.60
N ASN A 309 -24.94 12.17 3.30
CA ASN A 309 -25.87 11.51 2.38
C ASN A 309 -25.36 11.56 0.95
N PHE A 310 -24.95 12.75 0.50
CA PHE A 310 -24.28 12.91 -0.80
C PHE A 310 -23.07 11.98 -0.94
N LEU A 311 -22.16 11.98 0.04
CA LEU A 311 -20.98 11.11 0.01
C LEU A 311 -21.34 9.62 -0.01
N LYS A 312 -22.37 9.23 0.75
CA LYS A 312 -22.87 7.85 0.79
C LYS A 312 -23.38 7.42 -0.59
N GLU A 313 -24.24 8.21 -1.22
CA GLU A 313 -24.82 7.92 -2.53
C GLU A 313 -23.74 7.84 -3.62
N VAL A 314 -22.73 8.71 -3.56
CA VAL A 314 -21.56 8.63 -4.46
C VAL A 314 -20.79 7.33 -4.25
N ILE A 315 -20.53 6.92 -3.01
CA ILE A 315 -19.82 5.67 -2.72
C ILE A 315 -20.63 4.45 -3.20
N GLU A 316 -21.93 4.42 -2.93
CA GLU A 316 -22.83 3.34 -3.39
C GLU A 316 -22.83 3.24 -4.92
N PHE A 317 -22.88 4.37 -5.62
CA PHE A 317 -22.72 4.39 -7.07
C PHE A 317 -21.34 3.90 -7.52
N LEU A 318 -20.25 4.35 -6.89
CA LEU A 318 -18.90 3.89 -7.22
C LEU A 318 -18.76 2.38 -7.01
N VAL A 319 -19.37 1.80 -5.98
CA VAL A 319 -19.41 0.34 -5.81
C VAL A 319 -20.04 -0.33 -7.02
N LYS A 320 -21.23 0.12 -7.47
CA LYS A 320 -21.88 -0.40 -8.68
C LYS A 320 -21.01 -0.24 -9.93
N TYR A 321 -20.39 0.93 -10.09
CA TYR A 321 -19.47 1.21 -11.19
C TYR A 321 -18.28 0.23 -11.21
N PHE A 322 -17.65 -0.02 -10.06
CA PHE A 322 -16.51 -0.94 -9.97
C PHE A 322 -16.90 -2.40 -10.09
N VAL A 323 -18.08 -2.82 -9.63
CA VAL A 323 -18.59 -4.18 -9.91
C VAL A 323 -18.66 -4.39 -11.43
N ARG A 324 -19.30 -3.47 -12.16
CA ARG A 324 -19.39 -3.57 -13.61
C ARG A 324 -18.02 -3.53 -14.27
N ARG A 325 -17.21 -2.53 -13.93
CA ARG A 325 -15.87 -2.34 -14.49
C ARG A 325 -14.98 -3.56 -14.28
N ASN A 326 -15.02 -4.20 -13.11
CA ASN A 326 -14.18 -5.35 -12.80
C ASN A 326 -14.66 -6.65 -13.46
N ILE A 327 -15.94 -6.74 -13.82
CA ILE A 327 -16.52 -7.88 -14.55
C ILE A 327 -16.34 -7.75 -16.05
N THR A 328 -16.48 -6.53 -16.58
CA THR A 328 -16.31 -6.27 -18.01
C THR A 328 -14.87 -5.94 -18.41
N ASP A 329 -13.98 -5.77 -17.43
CA ASP A 329 -12.62 -5.22 -17.55
C ASP A 329 -12.57 -3.94 -18.40
N PHE A 330 -13.59 -3.09 -18.24
CA PHE A 330 -13.75 -1.87 -19.02
C PHE A 330 -14.29 -0.74 -18.15
N PRO A 331 -13.66 0.46 -18.18
CA PRO A 331 -12.50 0.81 -18.98
C PRO A 331 -11.21 0.16 -18.45
N ALA A 332 -10.17 0.16 -19.28
CA ALA A 332 -8.88 -0.43 -18.93
C ALA A 332 -8.28 0.26 -17.69
N THR A 333 -7.63 -0.50 -16.81
CA THR A 333 -7.08 0.00 -15.53
C THR A 333 -6.20 1.24 -15.70
N ARG A 334 -5.42 1.30 -16.79
CA ARG A 334 -4.50 2.42 -17.10
C ARG A 334 -5.21 3.76 -17.30
N ASP A 335 -6.50 3.74 -17.65
CA ASP A 335 -7.29 4.92 -17.98
C ASP A 335 -8.05 5.48 -16.76
N LEU A 336 -8.23 4.68 -15.69
CA LEU A 336 -9.03 5.06 -14.51
C LEU A 336 -8.53 6.34 -13.84
N ASP A 337 -7.22 6.46 -13.62
CA ASP A 337 -6.63 7.67 -13.03
C ASP A 337 -6.98 8.92 -13.86
N ARG A 338 -6.94 8.82 -15.19
CA ARG A 338 -7.26 9.94 -16.09
C ARG A 338 -8.76 10.27 -16.02
N ILE A 339 -9.61 9.25 -15.97
CA ILE A 339 -11.07 9.42 -15.86
C ILE A 339 -11.43 10.21 -14.60
N PHE A 340 -10.93 9.80 -13.44
CA PHE A 340 -11.23 10.49 -12.17
C PHE A 340 -10.61 11.88 -12.10
N MET A 341 -9.41 12.11 -12.64
CA MET A 341 -8.84 13.45 -12.75
C MET A 341 -9.70 14.38 -13.62
N ASN A 342 -10.15 13.90 -14.78
CA ASN A 342 -10.98 14.70 -15.68
C ASN A 342 -12.36 14.98 -15.08
N LEU A 343 -12.91 14.03 -14.30
CA LEU A 343 -14.13 14.27 -13.53
C LEU A 343 -13.92 15.37 -12.48
N ILE A 344 -12.79 15.37 -11.76
CA ILE A 344 -12.46 16.46 -10.83
C ILE A 344 -12.34 17.81 -11.56
N ASP A 345 -11.70 17.86 -12.73
CA ASP A 345 -11.64 19.10 -13.53
C ASP A 345 -13.05 19.57 -13.95
N ALA A 346 -13.94 18.63 -14.30
CA ALA A 346 -15.32 18.92 -14.60
C ALA A 346 -16.09 19.40 -13.36
N CYS A 347 -15.79 18.84 -12.18
CA CYS A 347 -16.34 19.33 -10.92
C CYS A 347 -15.87 20.74 -10.58
N GLU A 348 -14.61 21.09 -10.80
CA GLU A 348 -14.14 22.47 -10.58
C GLU A 348 -14.73 23.48 -11.58
N SER A 349 -15.08 23.00 -12.78
CA SER A 349 -15.67 23.85 -13.82
C SER A 349 -17.17 24.06 -13.63
N ASN A 350 -17.84 23.20 -12.86
CA ASN A 350 -19.28 23.28 -12.57
C ASN A 350 -19.48 23.70 -11.11
N GLY A 351 -20.27 24.75 -10.87
CA GLY A 351 -20.40 25.31 -9.52
C GLY A 351 -21.13 24.41 -8.52
N ASP A 352 -22.14 23.68 -8.97
CA ASP A 352 -22.99 22.82 -8.13
C ASP A 352 -22.84 21.36 -8.56
N ILE A 353 -22.36 20.51 -7.66
CA ILE A 353 -22.08 19.10 -7.92
C ILE A 353 -23.02 18.26 -7.08
N ASP A 354 -23.89 17.53 -7.76
CA ASP A 354 -24.76 16.52 -7.15
C ASP A 354 -24.36 15.11 -7.59
N VAL A 355 -25.06 14.11 -7.05
CA VAL A 355 -24.82 12.70 -7.39
C VAL A 355 -25.09 12.45 -8.87
N ASN A 356 -26.14 13.07 -9.43
CA ASN A 356 -26.53 12.91 -10.82
C ASN A 356 -25.43 13.36 -11.78
N PHE A 357 -24.71 14.43 -11.46
CA PHE A 357 -23.57 14.89 -12.24
C PHE A 357 -22.48 13.80 -12.32
N ILE A 358 -22.12 13.21 -11.19
CA ILE A 358 -21.10 12.16 -11.11
C ILE A 358 -21.55 10.90 -11.86
N VAL A 359 -22.80 10.48 -11.65
CA VAL A 359 -23.42 9.33 -12.32
C VAL A 359 -23.42 9.54 -13.83
N SER A 360 -23.94 10.68 -14.30
CA SER A 360 -24.03 11.03 -15.72
C SER A 360 -22.66 11.12 -16.39
N TYR A 361 -21.65 11.59 -15.66
CA TYR A 361 -20.28 11.63 -16.19
C TYR A 361 -19.69 10.23 -16.32
N LEU A 362 -19.77 9.39 -15.29
CA LEU A 362 -19.11 8.09 -15.26
C LEU A 362 -19.85 7.00 -16.04
N THR A 363 -21.13 7.21 -16.37
CA THR A 363 -21.95 6.26 -17.16
C THR A 363 -21.89 6.48 -18.67
N LYS A 364 -21.06 7.42 -19.15
CA LYS A 364 -20.86 7.60 -20.60
C LYS A 364 -20.27 6.34 -21.25
N PRO A 365 -20.63 6.02 -22.52
CA PRO A 365 -20.23 4.77 -23.17
C PRO A 365 -18.72 4.49 -23.23
N GLU A 366 -17.89 5.53 -23.24
CA GLU A 366 -16.43 5.45 -23.21
C GLU A 366 -15.85 5.02 -21.85
N MET A 367 -16.65 5.09 -20.78
CA MET A 367 -16.25 4.81 -19.39
C MET A 367 -17.13 3.76 -18.71
N PHE A 368 -18.22 3.32 -19.34
CA PHE A 368 -19.16 2.37 -18.74
C PHE A 368 -19.72 1.43 -19.80
N LYS A 369 -19.67 0.12 -19.54
CA LYS A 369 -20.26 -0.87 -20.44
C LYS A 369 -21.77 -0.97 -20.26
N ASP A 370 -22.43 -1.30 -21.35
CA ASP A 370 -23.85 -1.57 -21.41
C ASP A 370 -24.25 -2.78 -20.56
N ILE A 371 -25.53 -2.81 -20.19
CA ILE A 371 -26.11 -3.84 -19.33
C ILE A 371 -26.05 -5.24 -19.95
N GLU A 372 -26.12 -5.36 -21.27
CA GLU A 372 -26.11 -6.65 -21.97
C GLU A 372 -24.72 -7.30 -21.89
N THR A 373 -23.67 -6.53 -22.14
CA THR A 373 -22.28 -6.96 -21.95
C THR A 373 -22.02 -7.38 -20.50
N PHE A 374 -22.49 -6.58 -19.53
CA PHE A 374 -22.35 -6.90 -18.11
C PHE A 374 -23.04 -8.22 -17.74
N LYS A 375 -24.30 -8.40 -18.17
CA LYS A 375 -25.06 -9.64 -18.00
C LYS A 375 -24.38 -10.85 -18.62
N ASN A 376 -23.89 -10.73 -19.86
CA ASN A 376 -23.22 -11.84 -20.55
C ASN A 376 -21.94 -12.27 -19.83
N LYS A 377 -21.19 -11.32 -19.25
CA LYS A 377 -20.03 -11.62 -18.41
C LYS A 377 -20.42 -12.32 -17.11
N LEU A 378 -21.49 -11.89 -16.46
CA LEU A 378 -22.03 -12.54 -15.25
C LEU A 378 -22.50 -13.99 -15.50
N LEU A 379 -23.02 -14.28 -16.71
CA LEU A 379 -23.43 -15.63 -17.13
C LEU A 379 -22.23 -16.57 -17.44
N GLY A 380 -21.04 -16.00 -17.60
CA GLY A 380 -19.80 -16.73 -17.90
C GLY A 380 -19.10 -17.31 -16.67
N ASP A 381 -17.82 -17.64 -16.84
CA ASP A 381 -16.97 -18.28 -15.82
C ASP A 381 -16.35 -17.25 -14.87
N ILE A 382 -17.21 -16.56 -14.11
CA ILE A 382 -16.81 -15.43 -13.26
C ILE A 382 -15.71 -15.77 -12.25
N TYR A 383 -15.65 -17.01 -11.75
CA TYR A 383 -14.63 -17.40 -10.76
C TYR A 383 -13.23 -17.43 -11.37
N THR A 384 -13.11 -17.89 -12.61
CA THR A 384 -11.85 -17.92 -13.36
C THR A 384 -11.43 -16.52 -13.75
N ASP A 385 -12.37 -15.73 -14.26
CA ASP A 385 -12.11 -14.37 -14.73
C ASP A 385 -11.75 -13.44 -13.57
N ASN A 386 -12.48 -13.52 -12.44
CA ASN A 386 -12.26 -12.66 -11.29
C ASN A 386 -12.85 -13.25 -10.00
N THR A 387 -12.04 -14.09 -9.32
CA THR A 387 -12.42 -14.73 -8.04
C THR A 387 -12.87 -13.73 -6.97
N ALA A 388 -12.26 -12.54 -6.91
CA ALA A 388 -12.63 -11.51 -5.94
C ALA A 388 -14.04 -10.96 -6.21
N MET A 389 -14.40 -10.72 -7.48
CA MET A 389 -15.75 -10.28 -7.83
C MET A 389 -16.79 -11.38 -7.69
N ALA A 390 -16.45 -12.63 -8.02
CA ALA A 390 -17.31 -13.78 -7.74
C ALA A 390 -17.67 -13.84 -6.25
N ARG A 391 -16.67 -13.66 -5.37
CA ARG A 391 -16.90 -13.57 -3.92
C ARG A 391 -17.78 -12.39 -3.57
N PHE A 392 -17.43 -11.19 -4.03
CA PHE A 392 -18.14 -9.96 -3.69
C PHE A 392 -19.63 -10.07 -4.03
N ILE A 393 -19.96 -10.58 -5.22
CA ILE A 393 -21.35 -10.78 -5.64
C ILE A 393 -22.07 -11.80 -4.77
N LEU A 394 -21.46 -12.95 -4.50
CA LEU A 394 -22.08 -13.95 -3.61
C LEU A 394 -22.34 -13.37 -2.22
N CYS A 395 -21.38 -12.63 -1.65
CA CYS A 395 -21.57 -11.95 -0.38
C CYS A 395 -22.73 -10.95 -0.45
N LYS A 396 -22.80 -10.13 -1.51
CA LYS A 396 -23.84 -9.09 -1.64
C LYS A 396 -25.24 -9.66 -1.84
N ILE A 397 -25.36 -10.74 -2.63
CA ILE A 397 -26.62 -11.48 -2.73
C ILE A 397 -27.02 -11.99 -1.35
N GLU A 398 -26.15 -12.70 -0.66
CA GLU A 398 -26.46 -13.22 0.69
C GLU A 398 -26.82 -12.11 1.69
N GLU A 399 -26.03 -11.04 1.75
CA GLU A 399 -26.25 -9.87 2.62
C GLU A 399 -27.60 -9.19 2.35
N SER A 400 -28.05 -9.12 1.08
CA SER A 400 -29.33 -8.51 0.72
C SER A 400 -30.55 -9.26 1.26
N HIS A 401 -30.40 -10.54 1.60
CA HIS A 401 -31.43 -11.37 2.22
C HIS A 401 -31.24 -11.54 3.73
N MET A 402 -30.20 -10.93 4.33
CA MET A 402 -30.01 -10.97 5.77
C MET A 402 -30.94 -9.99 6.49
N THR A 403 -31.44 -10.44 7.64
CA THR A 403 -32.13 -9.62 8.63
C THR A 403 -31.19 -9.34 9.80
N LYS A 404 -31.62 -8.53 10.78
CA LYS A 404 -30.85 -8.32 12.01
C LYS A 404 -30.64 -9.64 12.78
N GLU A 405 -31.61 -10.54 12.70
CA GLU A 405 -31.61 -11.86 13.35
C GLU A 405 -30.70 -12.87 12.65
N THR A 406 -30.51 -12.73 11.34
CA THR A 406 -29.70 -13.67 10.54
C THR A 406 -28.35 -13.09 10.11
N TRP A 407 -28.01 -11.88 10.55
CA TRP A 407 -26.80 -11.17 10.15
C TRP A 407 -25.53 -11.97 10.48
N LYS A 408 -24.64 -12.07 9.49
CA LYS A 408 -23.33 -12.71 9.62
C LYS A 408 -22.30 -11.84 8.91
N ASP A 409 -21.15 -11.63 9.55
CA ASP A 409 -20.00 -11.03 8.88
C ASP A 409 -19.37 -12.04 7.92
N LEU A 410 -19.67 -11.92 6.62
CA LEU A 410 -19.13 -12.75 5.55
C LEU A 410 -17.68 -12.38 5.20
N TRP A 411 -17.18 -11.25 5.69
CA TRP A 411 -15.85 -10.72 5.41
C TRP A 411 -14.86 -10.97 6.55
N ILE A 412 -15.34 -11.54 7.67
CA ILE A 412 -14.50 -11.90 8.80
C ILE A 412 -13.32 -12.77 8.37
N LYS A 413 -12.15 -12.41 8.89
CA LYS A 413 -10.90 -13.12 8.68
C LYS A 413 -10.42 -13.80 9.96
N ASP A 414 -9.76 -14.92 9.80
CA ASP A 414 -9.10 -15.63 10.89
C ASP A 414 -7.79 -14.94 11.31
N LYS A 415 -7.12 -15.50 12.33
CA LYS A 415 -5.82 -15.00 12.83
C LYS A 415 -4.70 -15.04 11.78
N SER A 416 -4.88 -15.79 10.69
CA SER A 416 -3.93 -15.88 9.57
C SER A 416 -4.31 -14.94 8.42
N ASN A 417 -5.22 -13.98 8.65
CA ASN A 417 -5.73 -13.03 7.65
C ASN A 417 -6.42 -13.70 6.45
N LYS A 418 -6.99 -14.90 6.64
CA LYS A 418 -7.77 -15.62 5.62
C LYS A 418 -9.26 -15.48 5.90
N TYR A 419 -10.07 -15.33 4.86
CA TYR A 419 -11.53 -15.30 5.02
C TYR A 419 -12.05 -16.61 5.62
N VAL A 420 -12.88 -16.50 6.65
CA VAL A 420 -13.52 -17.65 7.28
C VAL A 420 -14.56 -18.26 6.33
N TRP A 421 -15.44 -17.42 5.78
CA TRP A 421 -16.34 -17.82 4.71
C TRP A 421 -15.55 -17.87 3.42
N THR A 422 -15.47 -19.00 2.75
CA THR A 422 -14.81 -19.14 1.44
C THR A 422 -15.79 -19.55 0.37
N ILE A 423 -15.42 -19.33 -0.89
CA ILE A 423 -16.18 -19.87 -2.03
C ILE A 423 -16.03 -21.38 -2.02
N GLU A 424 -17.14 -22.09 -2.18
CA GLU A 424 -17.22 -23.53 -2.38
C GLU A 424 -17.85 -23.83 -3.73
N HIS A 425 -17.24 -24.77 -4.46
CA HIS A 425 -17.82 -25.32 -5.68
C HIS A 425 -18.68 -26.53 -5.33
N ILE A 426 -19.97 -26.44 -5.63
CA ILE A 426 -20.94 -27.50 -5.33
C ILE A 426 -20.56 -28.75 -6.12
N PHE A 427 -20.50 -28.63 -7.46
CA PHE A 427 -19.81 -29.58 -8.33
C PHE A 427 -18.29 -29.30 -8.24
N PRO A 428 -17.46 -30.23 -7.75
CA PRO A 428 -16.05 -29.96 -7.45
C PRO A 428 -15.23 -29.52 -8.68
N GLU A 429 -14.28 -28.60 -8.49
CA GLU A 429 -13.34 -28.14 -9.54
C GLU A 429 -12.11 -29.04 -9.77
N GLY A 430 -11.90 -30.03 -8.90
CA GLY A 430 -10.73 -30.89 -8.94
C GLY A 430 -10.56 -31.63 -10.26
N ARG A 431 -9.31 -31.80 -10.71
CA ARG A 431 -8.96 -32.54 -11.94
C ARG A 431 -9.51 -33.98 -11.92
N ASN A 432 -9.50 -34.61 -10.75
CA ASN A 432 -10.03 -35.95 -10.53
C ASN A 432 -11.46 -35.86 -9.97
N ILE A 433 -12.45 -35.91 -10.85
CA ILE A 433 -13.87 -35.90 -10.48
C ILE A 433 -14.19 -37.20 -9.71
N PRO A 434 -14.78 -37.13 -8.50
CA PRO A 434 -15.17 -38.32 -7.75
C PRO A 434 -16.16 -39.19 -8.52
N LYS A 435 -16.13 -40.51 -8.32
CA LYS A 435 -16.97 -41.47 -9.07
C LYS A 435 -18.46 -41.15 -8.97
N ASP A 436 -18.94 -40.76 -7.79
CA ASP A 436 -20.35 -40.44 -7.57
C ASP A 436 -20.76 -39.17 -8.32
N TRP A 437 -19.86 -38.20 -8.44
CA TRP A 437 -20.08 -37.01 -9.26
C TRP A 437 -20.09 -37.33 -10.76
N VAL A 438 -19.21 -38.23 -11.22
CA VAL A 438 -19.25 -38.73 -12.61
C VAL A 438 -20.57 -39.46 -12.89
N GLN A 439 -21.04 -40.27 -11.95
CA GLN A 439 -22.34 -40.93 -12.05
C GLN A 439 -23.49 -39.92 -12.09
N MET A 440 -23.45 -38.90 -11.22
CA MET A 440 -24.50 -37.88 -11.12
C MET A 440 -24.59 -36.96 -12.34
N ILE A 441 -23.44 -36.56 -12.90
CA ILE A 441 -23.36 -35.56 -13.98
C ILE A 441 -23.41 -36.19 -15.37
N ALA A 442 -22.86 -37.40 -15.53
CA ALA A 442 -22.65 -38.01 -16.84
C ALA A 442 -22.93 -39.53 -16.86
N ASN A 443 -23.74 -40.04 -15.93
CA ASN A 443 -24.12 -41.46 -15.88
C ASN A 443 -22.94 -42.44 -15.92
N GLY A 444 -21.79 -42.06 -15.36
CA GLY A 444 -20.59 -42.89 -15.29
C GLY A 444 -19.53 -42.60 -16.37
N ASP A 445 -19.85 -41.78 -17.38
CA ASP A 445 -18.89 -41.36 -18.40
C ASP A 445 -17.95 -40.26 -17.88
N LYS A 446 -16.71 -40.65 -17.58
CA LYS A 446 -15.66 -39.75 -17.08
C LYS A 446 -15.27 -38.66 -18.07
N LYS A 447 -15.23 -38.97 -19.37
CA LYS A 447 -14.84 -37.99 -20.39
C LYS A 447 -15.93 -36.93 -20.51
N ARG A 448 -17.19 -37.37 -20.59
CA ARG A 448 -18.33 -36.47 -20.63
C ARG A 448 -18.46 -35.63 -19.36
N ALA A 449 -18.24 -36.22 -18.18
CA ALA A 449 -18.24 -35.47 -16.92
C ALA A 449 -17.18 -34.35 -16.92
N LYS A 450 -16.00 -34.60 -17.48
CA LYS A 450 -14.92 -33.61 -17.58
C LYS A 450 -15.28 -32.46 -18.52
N GLU A 451 -15.82 -32.77 -19.70
CA GLU A 451 -16.31 -31.77 -20.65
C GLU A 451 -17.40 -30.88 -20.04
N LEU A 452 -18.31 -31.46 -19.26
CA LEU A 452 -19.38 -30.73 -18.57
C LEU A 452 -18.85 -29.89 -17.42
N GLN A 453 -17.87 -30.40 -16.65
CA GLN A 453 -17.19 -29.65 -15.60
C GLN A 453 -16.55 -28.38 -16.16
N GLU A 454 -15.77 -28.48 -17.22
CA GLU A 454 -15.08 -27.34 -17.83
C GLU A 454 -16.05 -26.23 -18.30
N LYS A 455 -17.30 -26.56 -18.63
CA LYS A 455 -18.31 -25.61 -19.11
C LYS A 455 -19.09 -24.86 -18.03
N CYS A 456 -19.09 -25.35 -16.79
CA CYS A 456 -20.02 -24.84 -15.77
C CYS A 456 -19.43 -24.69 -14.36
N VAL A 457 -18.26 -25.28 -14.10
CA VAL A 457 -17.75 -25.37 -12.73
C VAL A 457 -17.45 -24.02 -12.10
N HIS A 458 -17.12 -23.02 -12.92
CA HIS A 458 -16.76 -21.66 -12.50
C HIS A 458 -17.89 -20.63 -12.66
N LYS A 459 -19.11 -21.07 -13.02
CA LYS A 459 -20.30 -20.22 -13.13
C LYS A 459 -20.93 -19.97 -11.76
N LEU A 460 -21.55 -18.80 -11.58
CA LEU A 460 -22.20 -18.39 -10.32
C LEU A 460 -23.13 -19.47 -9.73
N GLY A 461 -23.91 -20.15 -10.58
CA GLY A 461 -24.83 -21.18 -10.14
C GLY A 461 -24.17 -22.40 -9.50
N ASN A 462 -22.88 -22.64 -9.73
CA ASN A 462 -22.13 -23.71 -9.06
C ASN A 462 -21.40 -23.25 -7.79
N LEU A 463 -21.41 -21.95 -7.50
CA LEU A 463 -20.65 -21.38 -6.39
C LEU A 463 -21.55 -21.07 -5.20
N THR A 464 -21.03 -21.24 -4.00
CA THR A 464 -21.68 -20.81 -2.77
C THR A 464 -20.66 -20.39 -1.72
N LEU A 465 -21.12 -19.90 -0.57
CA LEU A 465 -20.28 -19.57 0.58
C LEU A 465 -20.39 -20.63 1.68
N THR A 466 -19.28 -20.93 2.33
CA THR A 466 -19.23 -21.81 3.51
C THR A 466 -18.08 -21.44 4.44
N ALA A 467 -18.30 -21.54 5.75
CA ALA A 467 -17.25 -21.41 6.76
C ALA A 467 -16.49 -22.73 7.02
N TYR A 468 -16.91 -23.83 6.39
CA TYR A 468 -16.43 -25.18 6.66
C TYR A 468 -15.93 -25.89 5.39
N ASN A 469 -15.39 -25.13 4.43
CA ASN A 469 -14.91 -25.67 3.15
C ASN A 469 -13.98 -26.90 3.33
N PRO A 470 -12.96 -26.87 4.23
CA PRO A 470 -12.12 -28.04 4.49
C PRO A 470 -12.89 -29.30 4.96
N ASN A 471 -14.07 -29.13 5.56
CA ASN A 471 -14.91 -30.22 6.05
C ASN A 471 -15.88 -30.77 5.00
N LEU A 472 -16.04 -30.10 3.84
CA LEU A 472 -16.87 -30.56 2.72
C LEU A 472 -16.07 -31.36 1.69
N SER A 473 -14.77 -31.06 1.52
CA SER A 473 -13.84 -31.85 0.70
C SER A 473 -14.42 -32.23 -0.69
N ASN A 474 -14.09 -33.41 -1.20
CA ASN A 474 -14.64 -34.00 -2.41
C ASN A 474 -15.79 -34.99 -2.14
N PHE A 475 -16.52 -34.81 -1.04
CA PHE A 475 -17.66 -35.67 -0.70
C PHE A 475 -18.76 -35.62 -1.77
N THR A 476 -19.66 -36.60 -1.72
CA THR A 476 -20.85 -36.62 -2.56
C THR A 476 -21.74 -35.42 -2.28
N PHE A 477 -22.59 -35.05 -3.24
CA PHE A 477 -23.52 -33.94 -3.07
C PHE A 477 -24.38 -34.06 -1.80
N ILE A 478 -24.95 -35.24 -1.53
CA ILE A 478 -25.79 -35.49 -0.35
C ILE A 478 -24.98 -35.36 0.94
N GLU A 479 -23.78 -35.93 0.99
CA GLU A 479 -22.89 -35.79 2.16
C GLU A 479 -22.51 -34.33 2.43
N LYS A 480 -22.23 -33.54 1.38
CA LYS A 480 -21.96 -32.10 1.51
C LYS A 480 -23.20 -31.35 1.96
N ARG A 481 -24.38 -31.67 1.42
CA ARG A 481 -25.66 -31.03 1.76
C ARG A 481 -26.03 -31.26 3.22
N ASP A 482 -25.94 -32.50 3.69
CA ASP A 482 -26.42 -32.94 5.00
C ASP A 482 -25.30 -32.99 6.06
N ARG A 483 -24.09 -32.51 5.74
CA ARG A 483 -22.93 -32.52 6.64
C ARG A 483 -23.26 -31.84 7.97
N LYS A 484 -22.93 -32.51 9.07
CA LYS A 484 -23.07 -32.00 10.44
C LYS A 484 -21.74 -31.94 11.18
N ASP A 485 -21.63 -31.02 12.13
CA ASP A 485 -20.55 -31.01 13.12
C ASP A 485 -20.75 -32.10 14.18
N ARG A 486 -19.81 -32.19 15.14
CA ARG A 486 -19.87 -33.15 16.25
C ARG A 486 -21.06 -32.93 17.20
N ARG A 487 -21.69 -31.76 17.16
CA ARG A 487 -22.85 -31.38 17.99
C ARG A 487 -24.18 -31.59 17.25
N GLY A 488 -24.15 -32.07 16.00
CA GLY A 488 -25.33 -32.32 15.18
C GLY A 488 -25.83 -31.09 14.42
N ASN A 489 -25.11 -29.97 14.44
CA ASN A 489 -25.47 -28.76 13.70
C ASN A 489 -25.07 -28.90 12.23
N TYR A 490 -25.90 -28.43 11.31
CA TYR A 490 -25.58 -28.45 9.88
C TYR A 490 -24.44 -27.49 9.56
N ILE A 491 -23.36 -28.04 8.97
CA ILE A 491 -22.20 -27.31 8.43
C ILE A 491 -22.11 -27.42 6.91
N GLY A 492 -22.99 -28.21 6.31
CA GLY A 492 -23.19 -28.39 4.88
C GLY A 492 -24.03 -27.29 4.22
N TYR A 493 -24.67 -27.61 3.10
CA TYR A 493 -25.57 -26.67 2.41
C TYR A 493 -26.86 -26.38 3.21
N LYS A 494 -27.19 -27.19 4.22
CA LYS A 494 -28.26 -26.89 5.19
C LYS A 494 -27.87 -25.88 6.29
N ASN A 495 -26.85 -25.05 6.05
CA ASN A 495 -26.32 -24.06 7.01
C ASN A 495 -27.17 -22.78 7.16
N GLY A 496 -28.30 -22.69 6.47
CA GLY A 496 -29.24 -21.58 6.58
C GLY A 496 -28.84 -20.30 5.83
N LEU A 497 -27.83 -20.36 4.97
CA LEU A 497 -27.56 -19.26 4.02
C LEU A 497 -28.62 -19.24 2.92
N TYR A 498 -29.04 -18.04 2.51
CA TYR A 498 -29.96 -17.83 1.39
C TYR A 498 -29.43 -18.49 0.11
N LEU A 499 -28.14 -18.29 -0.20
CA LEU A 499 -27.46 -18.90 -1.34
C LEU A 499 -27.61 -20.42 -1.41
N ASN A 500 -27.78 -21.09 -0.26
CA ASN A 500 -27.90 -22.53 -0.17
C ASN A 500 -29.34 -23.04 -0.06
N LYS A 501 -30.37 -22.18 0.04
CA LYS A 501 -31.76 -22.58 0.27
C LYS A 501 -32.25 -23.61 -0.77
N LYS A 502 -32.10 -23.30 -2.06
CA LYS A 502 -32.47 -24.23 -3.16
C LYS A 502 -31.56 -25.45 -3.24
N VAL A 503 -30.26 -25.27 -2.98
CA VAL A 503 -29.27 -26.36 -2.98
C VAL A 503 -29.61 -27.40 -1.89
N ALA A 504 -30.08 -26.94 -0.74
CA ALA A 504 -30.42 -27.77 0.41
C ALA A 504 -31.66 -28.66 0.20
N GLU A 505 -32.51 -28.32 -0.77
CA GLU A 505 -33.77 -29.03 -1.10
C GLU A 505 -33.59 -30.08 -2.20
N LYS A 506 -32.48 -30.04 -2.94
CA LYS A 506 -32.22 -30.94 -4.07
C LYS A 506 -31.64 -32.26 -3.60
N ASP A 507 -32.03 -33.36 -4.24
CA ASP A 507 -31.43 -34.70 -4.03
C ASP A 507 -30.35 -35.06 -5.07
N LYS A 508 -30.27 -34.28 -6.14
CA LYS A 508 -29.24 -34.37 -7.17
C LYS A 508 -28.81 -32.97 -7.57
N TRP A 509 -27.57 -32.83 -8.01
CA TRP A 509 -27.03 -31.58 -8.53
C TRP A 509 -26.55 -31.80 -9.95
N THR A 510 -27.30 -31.31 -10.93
CA THR A 510 -27.09 -31.53 -12.35
C THR A 510 -26.58 -30.27 -13.05
N ILE A 511 -26.16 -30.40 -14.31
CA ILE A 511 -25.76 -29.25 -15.14
C ILE A 511 -26.93 -28.29 -15.35
N LEU A 512 -28.16 -28.80 -15.49
CA LEU A 512 -29.36 -27.96 -15.60
C LEU A 512 -29.59 -27.15 -14.33
N ASP A 513 -29.40 -27.75 -13.15
CA ASP A 513 -29.51 -27.03 -11.86
C ASP A 513 -28.49 -25.89 -11.76
N ILE A 514 -27.25 -26.12 -12.24
CA ILE A 514 -26.20 -25.08 -12.29
C ILE A 514 -26.60 -23.95 -13.24
N GLU A 515 -27.11 -24.27 -14.42
CA GLU A 515 -27.51 -23.26 -15.41
C GLU A 515 -28.71 -22.44 -14.95
N GLU A 516 -29.74 -23.09 -14.39
CA GLU A 516 -30.91 -22.42 -13.81
C GLU A 516 -30.52 -21.52 -12.64
N ARG A 517 -29.74 -22.04 -11.68
CA ARG A 517 -29.27 -21.22 -10.55
C ARG A 517 -28.34 -20.09 -11.00
N THR A 518 -27.54 -20.28 -12.06
CA THR A 518 -26.73 -19.20 -12.63
C THR A 518 -27.64 -18.08 -13.11
N LYS A 519 -28.69 -18.39 -13.89
CA LYS A 519 -29.63 -17.38 -14.40
C LYS A 519 -30.32 -16.61 -13.27
N GLU A 520 -30.72 -17.30 -12.21
CA GLU A 520 -31.36 -16.71 -11.04
C GLU A 520 -30.42 -15.76 -10.29
N LEU A 521 -29.20 -16.21 -9.96
CA LEU A 521 -28.22 -15.39 -9.25
C LEU A 521 -27.73 -14.21 -10.10
N VAL A 522 -27.64 -14.37 -11.42
CA VAL A 522 -27.34 -13.27 -12.34
C VAL A 522 -28.46 -12.23 -12.32
N LYS A 523 -29.72 -12.64 -12.28
CA LYS A 523 -30.85 -11.71 -12.16
C LYS A 523 -30.75 -10.89 -10.86
N GLU A 524 -30.53 -11.56 -9.73
CA GLU A 524 -30.37 -10.87 -8.43
C GLU A 524 -29.15 -9.92 -8.44
N ALA A 525 -28.02 -10.35 -9.03
CA ALA A 525 -26.84 -9.50 -9.18
C ALA A 525 -27.15 -8.26 -10.04
N LEU A 526 -27.91 -8.40 -11.13
CA LEU A 526 -28.32 -7.25 -11.94
C LEU A 526 -29.21 -6.29 -11.15
N GLU A 527 -30.16 -6.79 -10.36
CA GLU A 527 -31.02 -5.95 -9.51
C GLU A 527 -30.20 -5.16 -8.47
N LEU A 528 -29.15 -5.76 -7.90
CA LEU A 528 -28.26 -5.09 -6.95
C LEU A 528 -27.33 -4.05 -7.59
N PHE A 529 -26.86 -4.29 -8.81
CA PHE A 529 -25.76 -3.52 -9.43
C PHE A 529 -26.15 -2.74 -10.70
N VAL A 530 -27.44 -2.64 -10.99
CA VAL A 530 -27.95 -1.73 -12.01
C VAL A 530 -27.85 -0.28 -11.55
N VAL A 531 -27.53 0.62 -12.48
CA VAL A 531 -27.52 2.06 -12.26
C VAL A 531 -28.88 2.63 -12.68
N GLU A 532 -29.36 3.67 -11.99
CA GLU A 532 -30.63 4.32 -12.32
C GLU A 532 -30.68 4.75 -13.80
N GLY A 533 -31.81 4.49 -14.46
CA GLY A 533 -32.02 4.75 -15.88
C GLY A 533 -31.74 3.57 -16.82
N GLU A 534 -31.16 2.46 -16.33
CA GLU A 534 -31.00 1.24 -17.12
C GLU A 534 -32.24 0.34 -17.04
N ASN A 535 -32.78 -0.10 -18.19
CA ASN A 535 -33.87 -1.07 -18.24
C ASN A 535 -33.30 -2.50 -18.20
N VAL A 536 -33.60 -3.25 -17.15
CA VAL A 536 -33.15 -4.65 -17.00
C VAL A 536 -33.91 -5.61 -17.94
N GLY A 537 -35.07 -5.18 -18.48
CA GLY A 537 -35.92 -5.93 -19.40
C GLY A 537 -36.47 -7.25 -18.82
N ASP A 538 -37.51 -7.79 -19.45
CA ASP A 538 -37.85 -9.20 -19.25
C ASP A 538 -36.70 -10.03 -19.82
N ILE A 539 -35.93 -10.67 -18.94
CA ILE A 539 -34.82 -11.55 -19.31
C ILE A 539 -35.39 -12.73 -20.12
N LYS A 540 -35.49 -12.57 -21.45
CA LYS A 540 -35.86 -13.67 -22.36
C LYS A 540 -34.68 -14.62 -22.45
N PHE A 541 -34.81 -15.76 -21.77
CA PHE A 541 -33.89 -16.87 -21.93
C PHE A 541 -34.25 -17.60 -23.22
N ASN A 542 -33.38 -17.56 -24.22
CA ASN A 542 -33.46 -18.51 -25.33
C ASN A 542 -33.10 -19.88 -24.75
N TYR A 543 -34.12 -20.65 -24.43
CA TYR A 543 -33.97 -22.08 -24.22
C TYR A 543 -33.59 -22.66 -25.58
N SER A 544 -32.32 -22.98 -25.78
CA SER A 544 -31.97 -24.01 -26.74
C SER A 544 -32.53 -25.31 -26.16
N ASN A 545 -33.80 -25.59 -26.48
CA ASN A 545 -34.42 -26.88 -26.24
C ASN A 545 -33.45 -27.93 -26.78
N GLY A 546 -33.06 -28.85 -25.90
CA GLY A 546 -32.30 -30.02 -26.30
C GLY A 546 -33.04 -30.71 -27.43
N GLU A 547 -32.41 -30.78 -28.60
CA GLU A 547 -32.78 -31.79 -29.57
C GLU A 547 -32.52 -33.15 -28.90
N GLY A 548 -33.60 -33.92 -28.82
CA GLY A 548 -33.65 -35.17 -28.09
C GLY A 548 -32.69 -36.21 -28.64
N VAL A 549 -32.28 -37.12 -27.74
CA VAL A 549 -31.81 -38.45 -28.12
C VAL A 549 -32.41 -39.39 -27.08
N GLU A 550 -33.21 -40.33 -27.56
CA GLU A 550 -33.66 -41.53 -26.84
C GLU A 550 -32.50 -42.32 -26.22
#